data_AF-A0A6I4NYK9-F1
#
_entry.id   AF-A0A6I4NYK9-F1
#
_cell.length_a   1.000
_cell.length_b   1.000
_cell.length_c   1.000
_cell.angle_alpha   90.00
_cell.angle_beta   90.00
_cell.angle_gamma   90.00
#
_symmetry.space_group_name_H-M   'P 1'
#
loop_
_entity.id
_entity.type
_entity.pdbx_description
1 polymer ?
#
loop_
_entity_poly.entity_id
_entity_poly.type
_entity_poly.pdbx_seq_one_letter_code
_entity_poly.pdbx_strand_id
1 'polypeptide(L)'
;MPEHRAPYSGAPNQDASPRRVAVVIASNRAAAGVYPDDTGPMIAEWAAERGWTSTVSVVPDGPAVGTALRTAIASGASLVLSSGGTGVSPTDRTPEEAAPLLDHELPGLMEEFRRRGAARRSNALLSRGVAGIAGRSLVVTLPGSPGAVREGLALLDELVDHVLDQLDGGDHVRMPDVPGVAAGTASAATAPAPAHDHGQPHGHGHADAHGATSPEEEAGRVAFARVSETTVSVEECAAAVAGDADGAVVTFAGVVRDHDDGRGVRRLEYTGHPDAERIIGEVCRAVAREHPAVAIAAAHRVGPLGIGDLALACAVASAHRAEAFAACAALVDRIKAETPIWKEQFFDDGSAEWVGALG
;
A
#
# COMPACT_ATOMS: atom_id res chain seq x y z
N MET A 1 16.00 -8.37 5.02
CA MET A 1 14.84 -8.75 4.19
C MET A 1 13.90 -9.57 5.06
N PRO A 2 12.66 -9.16 5.35
CA PRO A 2 11.64 -10.12 5.77
C PRO A 2 11.04 -10.76 4.51
N GLU A 3 11.07 -12.08 4.45
CA GLU A 3 10.57 -12.88 3.34
C GLU A 3 9.05 -12.67 3.17
N HIS A 4 8.63 -12.31 1.96
CA HIS A 4 7.22 -12.24 1.59
C HIS A 4 6.65 -13.66 1.53
N ARG A 5 5.97 -14.09 2.61
CA ARG A 5 5.25 -15.35 2.64
C ARG A 5 4.12 -15.33 1.60
N ALA A 6 4.01 -16.39 0.80
CA ALA A 6 2.89 -16.56 -0.13
C ALA A 6 1.54 -16.51 0.62
N PRO A 7 0.49 -15.92 0.04
CA PRO A 7 -0.84 -15.94 0.64
C PRO A 7 -1.28 -17.38 0.84
N TYR A 8 -1.92 -17.64 1.99
CA TYR A 8 -2.49 -18.94 2.32
C TYR A 8 -3.57 -19.30 1.29
N SER A 9 -3.26 -20.20 0.35
CA SER A 9 -4.25 -20.79 -0.55
C SER A 9 -4.89 -22.02 0.09
N GLY A 10 -5.60 -21.82 1.20
CA GLY A 10 -6.57 -22.82 1.64
C GLY A 10 -7.69 -22.85 0.59
N ALA A 11 -7.91 -24.00 -0.06
CA ALA A 11 -9.09 -24.15 -0.91
C ALA A 11 -10.33 -23.80 -0.08
N PRO A 12 -11.27 -22.99 -0.59
CA PRO A 12 -12.45 -22.59 0.17
C PRO A 12 -13.18 -23.85 0.62
N ASN A 13 -13.39 -23.96 1.93
CA ASN A 13 -14.15 -25.06 2.51
C ASN A 13 -15.59 -24.98 1.97
N GLN A 14 -15.94 -25.85 1.03
CA GLN A 14 -17.22 -25.83 0.32
C GLN A 14 -18.42 -26.17 1.23
N ASP A 15 -18.16 -26.57 2.48
CA ASP A 15 -19.15 -26.86 3.51
C ASP A 15 -19.25 -25.76 4.59
N ALA A 16 -18.55 -24.62 4.44
CA ALA A 16 -18.63 -23.53 5.40
C ALA A 16 -19.97 -22.78 5.30
N SER A 17 -20.64 -22.58 6.44
CA SER A 17 -21.85 -21.76 6.52
C SER A 17 -21.57 -20.34 5.96
N PRO A 18 -22.53 -19.70 5.27
CA PRO A 18 -22.32 -18.38 4.69
C PRO A 18 -21.94 -17.38 5.78
N ARG A 19 -20.73 -16.82 5.66
CA ARG A 19 -20.17 -15.87 6.63
C ARG A 19 -20.89 -14.54 6.56
N ARG A 20 -20.97 -13.86 7.70
CA ARG A 20 -21.63 -12.56 7.83
C ARG A 20 -20.67 -11.49 8.29
N VAL A 21 -20.71 -10.35 7.62
CA VAL A 21 -19.98 -9.14 8.00
C VAL A 21 -20.94 -8.08 8.52
N ALA A 22 -20.68 -7.55 9.71
CA ALA A 22 -21.37 -6.37 10.20
C ALA A 22 -20.43 -5.16 10.10
N VAL A 23 -20.91 -4.09 9.45
CA VAL A 23 -20.17 -2.85 9.25
C VAL A 23 -20.80 -1.74 10.08
N VAL A 24 -19.99 -1.09 10.92
CA VAL A 24 -20.40 0.00 11.81
C VAL A 24 -19.60 1.26 11.48
N ILE A 25 -20.27 2.24 10.89
CA ILE A 25 -19.66 3.53 10.53
C ILE A 25 -19.86 4.50 11.70
N ALA A 26 -18.75 4.91 12.32
CA ALA A 26 -18.72 5.90 13.40
C ALA A 26 -18.47 7.28 12.80
N SER A 27 -19.54 8.06 12.64
CA SER A 27 -19.45 9.44 12.13
C SER A 27 -20.66 10.26 12.52
N ASN A 28 -20.45 11.28 13.35
CA ASN A 28 -21.49 12.26 13.68
C ASN A 28 -22.12 12.90 12.43
N ARG A 29 -21.32 13.23 11.41
CA ARG A 29 -21.80 13.94 10.21
C ARG A 29 -22.57 13.01 9.27
N ALA A 30 -22.09 11.78 9.05
CA ALA A 30 -22.80 10.81 8.21
C ALA A 30 -24.11 10.35 8.87
N ALA A 31 -24.10 10.11 10.18
CA ALA A 31 -25.31 9.75 10.93
C ALA A 31 -26.37 10.87 10.93
N ALA A 32 -25.94 12.13 10.88
CA ALA A 32 -26.82 13.29 10.73
C ALA A 32 -27.26 13.56 9.28
N GLY A 33 -26.83 12.74 8.30
CA GLY A 33 -27.17 12.90 6.88
C GLY A 33 -26.50 14.09 6.19
N VAL A 34 -25.42 14.64 6.77
CA VAL A 34 -24.67 15.77 6.20
C VAL A 34 -23.95 15.36 4.92
N TYR A 35 -23.46 14.12 4.86
CA TYR A 35 -22.91 13.50 3.66
C TYR A 35 -23.16 11.98 3.69
N PRO A 36 -23.25 11.33 2.51
CA PRO A 36 -23.29 9.87 2.44
C PRO A 36 -21.94 9.27 2.83
N ASP A 37 -21.95 8.12 3.50
CA ASP A 37 -20.73 7.37 3.78
C ASP A 37 -20.33 6.52 2.56
N ASP A 38 -19.04 6.61 2.19
CA ASP A 38 -18.46 5.85 1.09
C ASP A 38 -17.74 4.58 1.55
N THR A 39 -17.46 4.43 2.86
CA THR A 39 -16.67 3.32 3.38
C THR A 39 -17.49 2.05 3.65
N GLY A 40 -18.74 2.20 4.08
CA GLY A 40 -19.68 1.11 4.29
C GLY A 40 -19.99 0.32 3.01
N PRO A 41 -20.36 0.99 1.89
CA PRO A 41 -20.54 0.33 0.60
C PRO A 41 -19.29 -0.42 0.13
N MET A 42 -18.10 0.17 0.32
CA MET A 42 -16.82 -0.46 -0.03
C MET A 42 -16.59 -1.77 0.74
N ILE A 43 -16.85 -1.79 2.05
CA ILE A 43 -16.70 -3.01 2.86
C ILE A 43 -17.77 -4.05 2.47
N ALA A 44 -18.98 -3.61 2.16
CA ALA A 44 -20.05 -4.50 1.71
C ALA A 44 -19.73 -5.16 0.36
N GLU A 45 -19.15 -4.42 -0.58
CA GLU A 45 -18.68 -4.94 -1.87
C GLU A 45 -17.57 -5.98 -1.69
N TRP A 46 -16.57 -5.66 -0.87
CA TRP A 46 -15.49 -6.60 -0.51
C TRP A 46 -16.00 -7.90 0.13
N ALA A 47 -17.06 -7.82 0.94
CA ALA A 47 -17.70 -9.00 1.51
C ALA A 47 -18.50 -9.79 0.44
N ALA A 48 -19.20 -9.09 -0.46
CA ALA A 48 -19.98 -9.72 -1.53
C ALA A 48 -19.08 -10.48 -2.53
N GLU A 49 -17.89 -9.96 -2.84
CA GLU A 49 -16.88 -10.65 -3.67
C GLU A 49 -16.46 -12.01 -3.10
N ARG A 50 -16.59 -12.18 -1.78
CA ARG A 50 -16.31 -13.42 -1.05
C ARG A 50 -17.52 -14.34 -0.88
N GLY A 51 -18.68 -13.94 -1.42
CA GLY A 51 -19.95 -14.63 -1.19
C GLY A 51 -20.49 -14.47 0.22
N TRP A 52 -20.04 -13.46 0.97
CA TRP A 52 -20.50 -13.18 2.33
C TRP A 52 -21.66 -12.18 2.30
N THR A 53 -22.55 -12.27 3.28
CA THR A 53 -23.62 -11.28 3.45
C THR A 53 -23.17 -10.16 4.38
N SER A 54 -23.52 -8.92 4.07
CA SER A 54 -23.15 -7.75 4.87
C SER A 54 -24.36 -6.98 5.40
N THR A 55 -24.25 -6.44 6.61
CA THR A 55 -25.13 -5.37 7.11
C THR A 55 -24.33 -4.11 7.36
N VAL A 56 -24.82 -2.95 6.94
CA VAL A 56 -24.16 -1.66 7.17
C VAL A 56 -25.02 -0.79 8.08
N SER A 57 -24.41 -0.20 9.09
CA SER A 57 -25.06 0.76 10.01
C SER A 57 -24.19 2.00 10.16
N VAL A 58 -24.81 3.17 10.11
CA VAL A 58 -24.15 4.46 10.34
C VAL A 58 -24.66 5.02 11.66
N VAL A 59 -23.73 5.30 12.58
CA VAL A 59 -24.06 5.74 13.95
C VAL A 59 -23.20 6.95 14.35
N PRO A 60 -23.71 7.80 15.26
CA PRO A 60 -22.90 8.86 15.87
C PRO A 60 -21.70 8.28 16.63
N ASP A 61 -20.67 9.10 16.82
CA ASP A 61 -19.49 8.74 17.60
C ASP A 61 -19.84 8.48 19.09
N GLY A 62 -19.02 7.68 19.78
CA GLY A 62 -19.21 7.38 21.22
C GLY A 62 -20.13 6.19 21.49
N PRO A 63 -20.97 6.21 22.54
CA PRO A 63 -21.69 5.02 23.04
C PRO A 63 -22.59 4.30 22.03
N ALA A 64 -23.02 4.99 20.97
CA ALA A 64 -23.79 4.39 19.89
C ALA A 64 -22.96 3.34 19.11
N VAL A 65 -21.65 3.58 18.95
CA VAL A 65 -20.70 2.64 18.35
C VAL A 65 -20.64 1.35 19.15
N GLY A 66 -20.41 1.43 20.46
CA GLY A 66 -20.35 0.24 21.33
C GLY A 66 -21.66 -0.56 21.32
N THR A 67 -22.80 0.13 21.22
CA THR A 67 -24.12 -0.52 21.11
C THR A 67 -24.29 -1.27 19.78
N ALA A 68 -23.86 -0.67 18.68
CA ALA A 68 -23.89 -1.31 17.36
C ALA A 68 -22.94 -2.51 17.30
N LEU A 69 -21.71 -2.38 17.83
CA LEU A 69 -20.74 -3.48 17.91
C LEU A 69 -21.28 -4.66 18.74
N ARG A 70 -21.83 -4.39 19.94
CA ARG A 70 -22.47 -5.43 20.77
C ARG A 70 -23.60 -6.15 20.04
N THR A 71 -24.43 -5.39 19.33
CA THR A 71 -25.57 -5.94 18.58
C THR A 71 -25.09 -6.84 17.44
N ALA A 72 -24.05 -6.41 16.71
CA ALA A 72 -23.45 -7.19 15.65
C ALA A 72 -22.85 -8.53 16.15
N ILE A 73 -22.09 -8.47 17.25
CA ILE A 73 -21.51 -9.66 17.89
C ILE A 73 -22.62 -10.61 18.36
N ALA A 74 -23.63 -10.10 19.07
CA ALA A 74 -24.75 -10.89 19.57
C ALA A 74 -25.61 -11.50 18.45
N SER A 75 -25.66 -10.85 17.28
CA SER A 75 -26.34 -11.38 16.08
C SER A 75 -25.53 -12.46 15.37
N GLY A 76 -24.33 -12.78 15.85
CA GLY A 76 -23.45 -13.80 15.31
C GLY A 76 -22.82 -13.41 13.97
N ALA A 77 -22.39 -12.16 13.82
CA ALA A 77 -21.53 -11.78 12.70
C ALA A 77 -20.17 -12.49 12.84
N SER A 78 -19.67 -13.10 11.76
CA SER A 78 -18.34 -13.73 11.77
C SER A 78 -17.24 -12.67 11.84
N LEU A 79 -17.46 -11.53 11.16
CA LEU A 79 -16.57 -10.38 11.14
C LEU A 79 -17.37 -9.11 11.47
N VAL A 80 -16.84 -8.29 12.37
CA VAL A 80 -17.37 -6.96 12.69
C VAL A 80 -16.30 -5.94 12.37
N LEU A 81 -16.57 -5.08 11.39
CA LEU A 81 -15.70 -3.99 11.00
C LEU A 81 -16.32 -2.66 11.41
N SER A 82 -15.54 -1.80 12.06
CA SER A 82 -15.92 -0.40 12.19
C SER A 82 -15.03 0.51 11.36
N SER A 83 -15.59 1.64 10.91
CA SER A 83 -14.88 2.69 10.18
C SER A 83 -15.14 4.03 10.87
N GLY A 84 -14.08 4.71 11.31
CA GLY A 84 -14.17 6.03 11.96
C GLY A 84 -13.99 6.00 13.48
N GLY A 85 -13.78 7.19 14.07
CA GLY A 85 -13.67 7.38 15.51
C GLY A 85 -12.41 6.80 16.16
N THR A 86 -11.34 6.52 15.40
CA THR A 86 -10.09 5.90 15.90
C THR A 86 -8.91 6.87 16.03
N GLY A 87 -9.07 8.15 15.69
CA GLY A 87 -8.01 9.16 15.79
C GLY A 87 -7.82 9.70 17.21
N VAL A 88 -7.27 10.91 17.32
CA VAL A 88 -7.01 11.59 18.61
C VAL A 88 -8.00 12.73 18.90
N SER A 89 -9.04 12.90 18.09
CA SER A 89 -10.10 13.88 18.35
C SER A 89 -10.79 13.56 19.69
N PRO A 90 -11.29 14.56 20.44
CA PRO A 90 -12.06 14.32 21.66
C PRO A 90 -13.30 13.43 21.45
N THR A 91 -13.83 13.36 20.23
CA THR A 91 -14.97 12.52 19.85
C THR A 91 -14.57 11.14 19.37
N ASP A 92 -13.28 10.88 19.10
CA ASP A 92 -12.80 9.58 18.66
C ASP A 92 -12.81 8.61 19.84
N ARG A 93 -13.85 7.78 19.91
CA ARG A 93 -14.07 6.86 21.04
C ARG A 93 -14.25 5.41 20.61
N THR A 94 -14.16 5.11 19.31
CA THR A 94 -14.36 3.76 18.78
C THR A 94 -13.46 2.71 19.46
N PRO A 95 -12.16 2.95 19.72
CA PRO A 95 -11.33 2.01 20.47
C PRO A 95 -11.83 1.75 21.89
N GLU A 96 -12.24 2.80 22.61
CA GLU A 96 -12.78 2.69 23.97
C GLU A 96 -14.13 1.97 24.03
N GLU A 97 -14.92 2.07 22.96
CA GLU A 97 -16.20 1.37 22.84
C GLU A 97 -16.02 -0.10 22.42
N ALA A 98 -14.97 -0.41 21.65
CA ALA A 98 -14.68 -1.74 21.14
C ALA A 98 -13.89 -2.61 22.11
N ALA A 99 -12.83 -2.08 22.73
CA ALA A 99 -11.90 -2.85 23.56
C ALA A 99 -12.58 -3.64 24.70
N PRO A 100 -13.58 -3.08 25.45
CA PRO A 100 -14.27 -3.83 26.49
C PRO A 100 -15.13 -5.01 25.99
N LEU A 101 -15.32 -5.13 24.67
CA LEU A 101 -16.10 -6.20 24.05
C LEU A 101 -15.23 -7.38 23.60
N LEU A 102 -13.90 -7.22 23.61
CA LEU A 102 -12.96 -8.23 23.14
C LEU A 102 -12.61 -9.19 24.28
N ASP A 103 -12.74 -10.49 24.03
CA ASP A 103 -12.24 -11.54 24.92
C ASP A 103 -10.70 -11.63 24.83
N HIS A 104 -10.18 -11.46 23.61
CA HIS A 104 -8.75 -11.50 23.31
C HIS A 104 -8.38 -10.40 22.32
N GLU A 105 -7.46 -9.52 22.70
CA GLU A 105 -6.90 -8.55 21.76
C GLU A 105 -5.89 -9.21 20.81
N LEU A 106 -5.88 -8.74 19.56
CA LEU A 106 -4.94 -9.11 18.51
C LEU A 106 -4.09 -7.88 18.12
N PRO A 107 -3.21 -7.40 19.02
CA PRO A 107 -2.47 -6.15 18.82
C PRO A 107 -1.61 -6.18 17.55
N GLY A 108 -1.05 -7.34 17.21
CA GLY A 108 -0.23 -7.53 16.00
C GLY A 108 -0.93 -7.15 14.70
N LEU A 109 -2.26 -7.31 14.60
CA LEU A 109 -3.01 -6.89 13.41
C LEU A 109 -2.99 -5.37 13.25
N MET A 110 -3.20 -4.64 14.35
CA MET A 110 -3.21 -3.17 14.32
C MET A 110 -1.80 -2.57 14.28
N GLU A 111 -0.79 -3.27 14.81
CA GLU A 111 0.62 -2.94 14.61
C GLU A 111 1.04 -3.05 13.15
N GLU A 112 0.66 -4.16 12.49
CA GLU A 112 0.88 -4.37 11.06
C GLU A 112 0.17 -3.30 10.22
N PHE A 113 -1.12 -3.06 10.51
CA PHE A 113 -1.91 -2.02 9.84
C PHE A 113 -1.22 -0.66 9.94
N ARG A 114 -0.81 -0.24 11.14
CA ARG A 114 -0.09 1.02 11.35
C ARG A 114 1.26 1.04 10.65
N ARG A 115 2.01 -0.07 10.63
CA ARG A 115 3.31 -0.14 9.93
C ARG A 115 3.13 0.05 8.42
N ARG A 116 2.16 -0.65 7.81
CA ARG A 116 1.86 -0.50 6.37
C ARG A 116 1.38 0.90 6.04
N GLY A 117 0.47 1.45 6.85
CA GLY A 117 -0.01 2.82 6.69
C GLY A 117 1.10 3.85 6.84
N ALA A 118 1.97 3.71 7.85
CA ALA A 118 3.08 4.63 8.12
C ALA A 118 4.15 4.64 7.02
N ALA A 119 4.29 3.55 6.27
CA ALA A 119 5.15 3.51 5.09
C ALA A 119 4.67 4.43 3.97
N ARG A 120 3.37 4.80 3.96
CA ARG A 120 2.78 5.72 2.97
C ARG A 120 2.51 7.11 3.56
N ARG A 121 1.95 7.17 4.77
CA ARG A 121 1.61 8.41 5.47
C ARG A 121 1.87 8.32 6.97
N SER A 122 2.68 9.25 7.48
CA SER A 122 3.06 9.31 8.90
C SER A 122 1.86 9.42 9.85
N ASN A 123 0.75 10.03 9.42
CA ASN A 123 -0.46 10.19 10.23
C ASN A 123 -1.15 8.85 10.56
N ALA A 124 -0.87 7.77 9.83
CA ALA A 124 -1.39 6.43 10.13
C ALA A 124 -0.99 5.95 11.53
N LEU A 125 0.16 6.43 12.06
CA LEU A 125 0.61 6.15 13.42
C LEU A 125 -0.33 6.69 14.51
N LEU A 126 -1.16 7.69 14.20
CA LEU A 126 -2.11 8.29 15.14
C LEU A 126 -3.37 7.44 15.35
N SER A 127 -3.58 6.41 14.52
CA SER A 127 -4.71 5.51 14.67
C SER A 127 -4.59 4.70 15.96
N ARG A 128 -5.58 4.84 16.84
CA ARG A 128 -5.75 4.07 18.07
C ARG A 128 -6.64 2.85 17.89
N GLY A 129 -6.93 2.48 16.63
CA GLY A 129 -7.74 1.30 16.34
C GLY A 129 -7.22 0.04 17.02
N VAL A 130 -8.17 -0.78 17.45
CA VAL A 130 -8.01 -2.09 18.09
C VAL A 130 -8.61 -3.19 17.23
N ALA A 131 -8.06 -4.40 17.38
CA ALA A 131 -8.60 -5.61 16.80
C ALA A 131 -8.57 -6.73 17.83
N GLY A 132 -9.50 -7.67 17.74
CA GLY A 132 -9.57 -8.80 18.65
C GLY A 132 -10.72 -9.75 18.37
N ILE A 133 -10.82 -10.76 19.22
CA ILE A 133 -11.88 -11.77 19.18
C ILE A 133 -12.94 -11.43 20.22
N ALA A 134 -14.21 -11.52 19.84
CA ALA A 134 -15.38 -11.41 20.71
C ALA A 134 -16.36 -12.56 20.43
N GLY A 135 -16.41 -13.53 21.33
CA GLY A 135 -17.07 -14.81 21.15
C GLY A 135 -16.48 -15.57 19.96
N ARG A 136 -17.25 -15.65 18.87
CA ARG A 136 -16.83 -16.25 17.58
C ARG A 136 -16.63 -15.22 16.48
N SER A 137 -16.55 -13.94 16.85
CA SER A 137 -16.44 -12.83 15.90
C SER A 137 -15.02 -12.27 15.92
N LEU A 138 -14.44 -12.04 14.75
CA LEU A 138 -13.29 -11.13 14.62
C LEU A 138 -13.83 -9.69 14.60
N VAL A 139 -13.30 -8.82 15.44
CA VAL A 139 -13.66 -7.39 15.50
C VAL A 139 -12.43 -6.56 15.13
N VAL A 140 -12.58 -5.63 14.18
CA VAL A 140 -11.49 -4.73 13.75
C VAL A 140 -12.02 -3.32 13.58
N THR A 141 -11.31 -2.35 14.16
CA THR A 141 -11.68 -0.93 14.10
C THR A 141 -10.71 -0.14 13.22
N LEU A 142 -11.19 0.27 12.05
CA LEU A 142 -10.42 0.95 11.01
C LEU A 142 -10.65 2.48 11.06
N PRO A 143 -9.67 3.30 10.60
CA PRO A 143 -9.89 4.72 10.40
C PRO A 143 -10.97 5.01 9.34
N GLY A 144 -11.61 6.18 9.45
CA GLY A 144 -12.77 6.55 8.63
C GLY A 144 -12.48 7.00 7.20
N SER A 145 -11.22 6.98 6.75
CA SER A 145 -10.89 7.40 5.38
C SER A 145 -11.00 6.22 4.41
N PRO A 146 -11.50 6.43 3.17
CA PRO A 146 -11.59 5.37 2.17
C PRO A 146 -10.24 4.67 1.90
N GLY A 147 -9.14 5.41 1.93
CA GLY A 147 -7.79 4.85 1.77
C GLY A 147 -7.43 3.89 2.90
N ALA A 148 -7.66 4.29 4.16
CA ALA A 148 -7.36 3.45 5.31
C ALA A 148 -8.23 2.19 5.36
N VAL A 149 -9.49 2.28 4.92
CA VAL A 149 -10.37 1.11 4.80
C VAL A 149 -9.84 0.14 3.76
N ARG A 150 -9.46 0.59 2.55
CA ARG A 150 -8.83 -0.28 1.54
C ARG A 150 -7.58 -0.97 2.06
N GLU A 151 -6.72 -0.26 2.78
CA GLU A 151 -5.51 -0.85 3.38
C GLU A 151 -5.85 -1.90 4.45
N GLY A 152 -6.87 -1.64 5.26
CA GLY A 152 -7.36 -2.59 6.26
C GLY A 152 -7.93 -3.84 5.62
N LEU A 153 -8.75 -3.68 4.57
CA LEU A 153 -9.31 -4.80 3.80
C LEU A 153 -8.21 -5.62 3.11
N ALA A 154 -7.20 -4.98 2.51
CA ALA A 154 -6.06 -5.66 1.91
C ALA A 154 -5.24 -6.46 2.93
N LEU A 155 -5.09 -5.95 4.16
CA LEU A 155 -4.47 -6.73 5.24
C LEU A 155 -5.36 -7.90 5.66
N LEU A 156 -6.67 -7.69 5.75
CA LEU A 156 -7.62 -8.76 6.08
C LEU A 156 -7.69 -9.84 5.00
N ASP A 157 -7.51 -9.51 3.73
CA ASP A 157 -7.44 -10.48 2.63
C ASP A 157 -6.43 -11.60 2.89
N GLU A 158 -5.32 -11.28 3.57
CA GLU A 158 -4.23 -12.22 3.83
C GLU A 158 -4.52 -13.22 4.96
N LEU A 159 -5.47 -12.92 5.86
CA LEU A 159 -5.60 -13.64 7.13
C LEU A 159 -7.03 -13.96 7.57
N VAL A 160 -8.05 -13.25 7.06
CA VAL A 160 -9.42 -13.33 7.59
C VAL A 160 -9.98 -14.73 7.52
N ASP A 161 -9.77 -15.45 6.41
CA ASP A 161 -10.30 -16.80 6.26
C ASP A 161 -9.70 -17.77 7.26
N HIS A 162 -8.38 -17.70 7.46
CA HIS A 162 -7.68 -18.52 8.43
C HIS A 162 -8.15 -18.25 9.86
N VAL A 163 -8.30 -16.98 10.23
CA VAL A 163 -8.78 -16.59 11.57
C VAL A 163 -10.20 -17.11 11.79
N LEU A 164 -11.09 -16.92 10.83
CA LEU A 164 -12.47 -17.36 10.95
C LEU A 164 -12.60 -18.90 10.96
N ASP A 165 -11.79 -19.61 10.17
CA ASP A 165 -11.74 -21.09 10.21
C ASP A 165 -11.32 -21.60 11.60
N GLN A 166 -10.33 -20.95 12.22
CA GLN A 166 -9.89 -21.29 13.58
C GLN A 166 -10.98 -21.04 14.61
N LEU A 167 -11.66 -19.89 14.54
CA LEU A 167 -12.81 -19.59 15.41
C LEU A 167 -13.96 -20.58 15.19
N ASP A 168 -14.08 -21.10 13.97
CA ASP A 168 -15.08 -22.10 13.65
C ASP A 168 -14.78 -23.50 14.20
N GLY A 169 -13.58 -23.71 14.74
CA GLY A 169 -13.11 -24.99 15.28
C GLY A 169 -12.36 -25.84 14.25
N GLY A 170 -11.92 -25.24 13.14
CA GLY A 170 -11.03 -25.89 12.17
C GLY A 170 -9.65 -26.17 12.77
N ASP A 171 -9.24 -27.43 12.79
CA ASP A 171 -7.89 -27.85 13.16
C ASP A 171 -6.86 -27.37 12.11
N HIS A 172 -5.65 -27.09 12.57
CA HIS A 172 -4.54 -26.67 11.70
C HIS A 172 -4.31 -27.67 10.57
N VAL A 173 -4.32 -27.19 9.32
CA VAL A 173 -3.44 -27.79 8.30
C VAL A 173 -2.02 -27.48 8.76
N ARG A 174 -1.30 -28.52 9.21
CA ARG A 174 0.13 -28.44 9.50
C ARG A 174 0.83 -27.84 8.29
N MET A 175 1.47 -26.68 8.46
CA MET A 175 2.44 -26.18 7.48
C MET A 175 3.45 -27.32 7.18
N PRO A 176 3.81 -27.59 5.91
CA PRO A 176 4.92 -28.48 5.62
C PRO A 176 6.16 -27.99 6.37
N ASP A 177 6.87 -28.90 7.03
CA ASP A 177 8.17 -28.60 7.67
C ASP A 177 9.06 -27.85 6.68
N VAL A 178 9.59 -26.70 7.11
CA VAL A 178 10.66 -26.02 6.40
C VAL A 178 11.91 -26.92 6.50
N PRO A 179 12.44 -27.47 5.39
CA PRO A 179 13.66 -28.24 5.47
C PRO A 179 14.84 -27.30 5.76
N GLY A 180 15.48 -27.47 6.92
CA GLY A 180 16.85 -27.03 7.13
C GLY A 180 17.07 -25.88 8.11
N VAL A 181 16.79 -26.11 9.40
CA VAL A 181 17.72 -25.63 10.44
C VAL A 181 18.13 -26.85 11.24
N ALA A 182 19.24 -27.46 10.83
CA ALA A 182 19.87 -28.51 11.60
C ALA A 182 20.20 -27.96 12.99
N ALA A 183 19.71 -28.66 14.01
CA ALA A 183 20.08 -28.45 15.39
C ALA A 183 21.60 -28.70 15.55
N GLY A 184 22.37 -27.61 15.56
CA GLY A 184 23.78 -27.62 15.92
C GLY A 184 23.94 -27.62 17.43
N THR A 185 24.25 -28.77 17.99
CA THR A 185 24.68 -28.94 19.38
C THR A 185 25.94 -28.15 19.68
N ALA A 186 26.00 -27.56 20.87
CA ALA A 186 27.12 -26.76 21.38
C ALA A 186 28.45 -27.52 21.45
N SER A 187 29.56 -26.83 21.15
CA SER A 187 30.83 -26.99 21.86
C SER A 187 31.74 -25.77 21.66
N ALA A 188 32.53 -25.46 22.69
CA ALA A 188 33.20 -24.20 22.96
C ALA A 188 34.60 -24.03 22.31
N ALA A 189 34.95 -22.74 22.17
CA ALA A 189 36.27 -22.09 22.30
C ALA A 189 37.53 -22.72 21.65
N THR A 190 38.21 -21.94 20.80
CA THR A 190 39.56 -21.36 21.05
C THR A 190 40.15 -20.80 19.75
N ALA A 191 40.63 -19.55 19.79
CA ALA A 191 41.65 -19.02 18.87
C ALA A 191 43.01 -19.01 19.61
N PRO A 192 44.17 -19.09 18.94
CA PRO A 192 44.70 -17.93 18.21
C PRO A 192 45.57 -18.22 16.95
N ALA A 193 45.87 -17.15 16.20
CA ALA A 193 46.89 -17.02 15.14
C ALA A 193 48.33 -16.94 15.77
N PRO A 194 49.49 -16.74 15.06
CA PRO A 194 49.65 -16.16 13.71
C PRO A 194 50.89 -16.59 12.83
N ALA A 195 50.95 -15.96 11.64
CA ALA A 195 52.11 -15.35 10.94
C ALA A 195 53.03 -16.11 9.94
N HIS A 196 53.38 -15.32 8.91
CA HIS A 196 54.58 -15.28 8.02
C HIS A 196 54.52 -15.83 6.58
N ASP A 197 54.32 -14.89 5.65
CA ASP A 197 55.26 -14.42 4.59
C ASP A 197 56.24 -15.40 3.92
N HIS A 198 56.13 -15.52 2.59
CA HIS A 198 57.25 -15.34 1.64
C HIS A 198 56.73 -15.21 0.19
N GLY A 199 57.29 -14.25 -0.54
CA GLY A 199 56.86 -13.84 -1.88
C GLY A 199 57.55 -14.50 -3.08
N GLN A 200 56.84 -14.41 -4.22
CA GLN A 200 57.25 -14.18 -5.63
C GLN A 200 58.30 -15.08 -6.32
N PRO A 201 58.41 -15.05 -7.68
CA PRO A 201 57.41 -14.80 -8.74
C PRO A 201 57.54 -15.82 -9.92
N HIS A 202 56.68 -15.70 -10.95
CA HIS A 202 56.99 -15.69 -12.40
C HIS A 202 55.76 -16.11 -13.23
N GLY A 203 55.46 -15.31 -14.25
CA GLY A 203 54.25 -15.41 -15.06
C GLY A 203 54.39 -16.26 -16.32
N HIS A 204 53.26 -16.49 -16.98
CA HIS A 204 53.10 -16.50 -18.43
C HIS A 204 51.61 -16.35 -18.72
N GLY A 205 51.27 -15.38 -19.57
CA GLY A 205 49.90 -15.11 -19.97
C GLY A 205 49.38 -16.13 -20.99
N HIS A 206 48.07 -16.32 -20.96
CA HIS A 206 47.28 -16.36 -22.18
C HIS A 206 45.89 -15.82 -21.87
N ALA A 207 45.48 -14.87 -22.71
CA ALA A 207 44.18 -14.26 -22.72
C ALA A 207 43.13 -15.28 -23.13
N ASP A 208 42.01 -15.31 -22.40
CA ASP A 208 40.72 -15.67 -22.96
C ASP A 208 39.66 -14.75 -22.36
N ALA A 209 39.03 -14.01 -23.26
CA ALA A 209 38.04 -13.01 -23.00
C ALA A 209 36.67 -13.67 -22.82
N HIS A 210 36.23 -13.74 -21.57
CA HIS A 210 34.81 -13.72 -21.23
C HIS A 210 34.65 -12.72 -20.10
N GLY A 211 34.24 -11.50 -20.46
CA GLY A 211 33.88 -10.46 -19.50
C GLY A 211 32.69 -10.96 -18.69
N ALA A 212 32.99 -11.55 -17.53
CA ALA A 212 32.04 -11.65 -16.44
C ALA A 212 31.69 -10.22 -16.05
N THR A 213 30.48 -9.77 -16.39
CA THR A 213 29.89 -8.59 -15.79
C THR A 213 29.77 -8.86 -14.30
N SER A 214 30.48 -8.06 -13.51
CA SER A 214 30.56 -8.17 -12.06
C SER A 214 29.15 -8.12 -11.43
N PRO A 215 28.91 -8.71 -10.24
CA PRO A 215 27.60 -8.71 -9.56
C PRO A 215 27.14 -7.31 -9.06
N GLU A 216 27.78 -6.23 -9.49
CA GLU A 216 27.53 -4.85 -9.06
C GLU A 216 26.66 -4.07 -10.09
N GLU A 217 26.27 -4.67 -11.22
CA GLU A 217 25.55 -3.99 -12.32
C GLU A 217 24.02 -4.12 -12.33
N GLU A 218 23.36 -4.84 -11.42
CA GLU A 218 21.89 -4.85 -11.33
C GLU A 218 21.40 -4.05 -10.11
N ALA A 219 21.66 -2.75 -10.13
CA ALA A 219 20.83 -1.78 -9.41
C ALA A 219 19.99 -1.06 -10.47
N GLY A 220 18.68 -0.91 -10.25
CA GLY A 220 17.76 -0.39 -11.26
C GLY A 220 18.26 0.92 -11.86
N ARG A 221 18.16 1.06 -13.18
CA ARG A 221 18.70 2.21 -13.91
C ARG A 221 17.67 3.35 -13.92
N VAL A 222 18.05 4.55 -13.49
CA VAL A 222 17.23 5.76 -13.75
C VAL A 222 17.79 6.44 -15.00
N ALA A 223 17.03 6.40 -16.10
CA ALA A 223 17.41 7.05 -17.36
C ALA A 223 17.32 8.58 -17.23
N PHE A 224 16.21 9.10 -16.72
CA PHE A 224 16.09 10.48 -16.25
C PHE A 224 14.92 10.64 -15.27
N ALA A 225 15.00 11.69 -14.45
CA ALA A 225 13.92 12.16 -13.60
C ALA A 225 13.97 13.69 -13.61
N ARG A 226 12.90 14.37 -14.06
CA ARG A 226 12.93 15.84 -14.23
C ARG A 226 11.59 16.50 -13.94
N VAL A 227 11.65 17.80 -13.63
CA VAL A 227 10.49 18.69 -13.69
C VAL A 227 10.63 19.55 -14.95
N SER A 228 9.56 19.70 -15.71
CA SER A 228 9.60 20.41 -17.00
C SER A 228 8.53 21.49 -17.07
N GLU A 229 8.86 22.65 -17.63
CA GLU A 229 7.87 23.69 -17.98
C GLU A 229 7.25 23.43 -19.37
N THR A 230 7.80 22.47 -20.12
CA THR A 230 7.36 22.11 -21.47
C THR A 230 6.59 20.79 -21.49
N THR A 231 6.01 20.44 -22.63
CA THR A 231 5.26 19.20 -22.81
C THR A 231 6.12 17.98 -22.49
N VAL A 232 5.52 17.01 -21.79
CA VAL A 232 6.12 15.71 -21.47
C VAL A 232 5.42 14.61 -22.27
N SER A 233 6.15 13.54 -22.60
CA SER A 233 5.67 12.46 -23.48
C SER A 233 5.99 11.10 -22.88
N VAL A 234 5.03 10.17 -22.96
CA VAL A 234 5.25 8.77 -22.56
C VAL A 234 6.12 8.03 -23.56
N GLU A 235 6.10 8.44 -24.84
CA GLU A 235 6.95 7.91 -25.90
C GLU A 235 8.42 8.24 -25.68
N GLU A 236 8.73 9.48 -25.26
CA GLU A 236 10.10 9.88 -24.87
C GLU A 236 10.59 9.06 -23.67
N CYS A 237 9.74 8.91 -22.64
CA CYS A 237 10.05 8.08 -21.48
C CYS A 237 10.29 6.62 -21.89
N ALA A 238 9.42 6.04 -22.73
CA ALA A 238 9.54 4.66 -23.21
C ALA A 238 10.83 4.42 -24.00
N ALA A 239 11.17 5.34 -24.91
CA ALA A 239 12.39 5.27 -25.68
C ALA A 239 13.66 5.37 -24.81
N ALA A 240 13.61 6.12 -23.71
CA ALA A 240 14.75 6.29 -22.81
C ALA A 240 15.03 5.07 -21.92
N VAL A 241 14.02 4.22 -21.65
CA VAL A 241 14.17 3.04 -20.80
C VAL A 241 14.41 1.76 -21.60
N ALA A 242 13.86 1.64 -22.81
CA ALA A 242 13.92 0.43 -23.61
C ALA A 242 15.35 -0.03 -23.92
N GLY A 243 15.59 -1.32 -23.77
CA GLY A 243 16.81 -2.02 -24.18
C GLY A 243 16.52 -3.42 -24.75
N ASP A 244 17.52 -4.02 -25.38
CA ASP A 244 17.39 -5.30 -26.09
C ASP A 244 17.04 -6.50 -25.20
N ALA A 245 17.26 -6.37 -23.88
CA ALA A 245 16.96 -7.41 -22.89
C ALA A 245 15.57 -7.26 -22.25
N ASP A 246 14.83 -6.19 -22.55
CA ASP A 246 13.55 -5.89 -21.92
C ASP A 246 12.39 -6.61 -22.63
N GLY A 247 11.66 -7.43 -21.88
CA GLY A 247 10.47 -8.13 -22.35
C GLY A 247 9.18 -7.31 -22.19
N ALA A 248 9.24 -6.18 -21.48
CA ALA A 248 8.10 -5.30 -21.24
C ALA A 248 8.55 -3.85 -21.03
N VAL A 249 7.76 -2.91 -21.58
CA VAL A 249 7.81 -1.49 -21.24
C VAL A 249 6.41 -1.06 -20.84
N VAL A 250 6.25 -0.55 -19.62
CA VAL A 250 5.00 -0.03 -19.09
C VAL A 250 5.10 1.48 -19.00
N THR A 251 4.11 2.18 -19.56
CA THR A 251 4.03 3.64 -19.51
C THR A 251 2.81 4.09 -18.73
N PHE A 252 2.92 5.21 -18.03
CA PHE A 252 1.80 5.90 -17.40
C PHE A 252 1.72 7.35 -17.84
N ALA A 253 0.50 7.80 -18.14
CA ALA A 253 0.15 9.17 -18.50
C ALA A 253 -0.84 9.75 -17.49
N GLY A 254 -0.41 10.76 -16.74
CA GLY A 254 -1.27 11.57 -15.88
C GLY A 254 -1.97 12.65 -16.70
N VAL A 255 -3.10 12.32 -17.32
CA VAL A 255 -3.84 13.20 -18.23
C VAL A 255 -4.82 14.09 -17.48
N VAL A 256 -4.86 15.38 -17.84
CA VAL A 256 -5.84 16.33 -17.31
C VAL A 256 -7.24 16.01 -17.84
N ARG A 257 -8.20 15.82 -16.93
CA ARG A 257 -9.62 15.54 -17.23
C ARG A 257 -10.47 16.81 -17.12
N ASP A 258 -11.59 16.81 -17.82
CA ASP A 258 -12.57 17.91 -17.86
C ASP A 258 -13.46 18.01 -16.60
N HIS A 259 -13.25 17.16 -15.60
CA HIS A 259 -14.00 17.20 -14.35
C HIS A 259 -13.19 16.71 -13.14
N ASP A 260 -13.54 17.20 -11.96
CA ASP A 260 -13.09 16.72 -10.65
C ASP A 260 -14.25 16.81 -9.64
N ASP A 261 -14.55 15.72 -8.92
CA ASP A 261 -15.69 15.61 -7.99
C ASP A 261 -17.04 16.13 -8.55
N GLY A 262 -17.31 15.85 -9.83
CA GLY A 262 -18.54 16.25 -10.52
C GLY A 262 -18.60 17.71 -10.95
N ARG A 263 -17.53 18.50 -10.74
CA ARG A 263 -17.40 19.89 -11.19
C ARG A 263 -16.59 19.95 -12.48
N GLY A 264 -17.04 20.76 -13.44
CA GLY A 264 -16.33 20.98 -14.71
C GLY A 264 -15.03 21.74 -14.50
N VAL A 265 -13.92 21.17 -14.97
CA VAL A 265 -12.56 21.75 -14.91
C VAL A 265 -12.19 22.28 -16.27
N ARG A 266 -11.70 23.53 -16.32
CA ARG A 266 -11.31 24.22 -17.55
C ARG A 266 -9.82 24.08 -17.84
N ARG A 267 -8.99 24.22 -16.80
CA ARG A 267 -7.54 24.11 -16.86
C ARG A 267 -6.96 23.82 -15.48
N LEU A 268 -5.73 23.34 -15.47
CA LEU A 268 -4.91 23.20 -14.28
C LEU A 268 -3.69 24.12 -14.35
N GLU A 269 -3.14 24.43 -13.19
CA GLU A 269 -1.84 25.07 -13.05
C GLU A 269 -1.02 24.33 -12.00
N TYR A 270 0.12 23.81 -12.41
CA TYR A 270 1.01 23.07 -11.52
C TYR A 270 2.17 23.96 -11.09
N THR A 271 2.38 24.12 -9.79
CA THR A 271 3.53 24.83 -9.23
C THR A 271 4.45 23.83 -8.54
N GLY A 272 5.73 23.80 -8.93
CA GLY A 272 6.73 22.95 -8.29
C GLY A 272 7.55 23.71 -7.25
N HIS A 273 7.83 23.10 -6.11
CA HIS A 273 8.85 23.59 -5.19
C HIS A 273 10.24 23.58 -5.86
N PRO A 274 11.19 24.45 -5.47
CA PRO A 274 12.57 24.37 -5.95
C PRO A 274 13.25 22.99 -5.75
N ASP A 275 12.79 22.21 -4.78
CA ASP A 275 13.29 20.85 -4.53
C ASP A 275 12.60 19.75 -5.37
N ALA A 276 11.54 20.08 -6.12
CA ALA A 276 10.72 19.07 -6.79
C ALA A 276 11.54 18.19 -7.75
N GLU A 277 12.47 18.76 -8.51
CA GLU A 277 13.35 18.00 -9.39
C GLU A 277 14.33 17.07 -8.64
N ARG A 278 14.87 17.54 -7.51
CA ARG A 278 15.73 16.71 -6.67
C ARG A 278 14.93 15.53 -6.10
N ILE A 279 13.72 15.79 -5.60
CA ILE A 279 12.88 14.81 -4.93
C ILE A 279 12.32 13.78 -5.93
N ILE A 280 11.85 14.18 -7.11
CA ILE A 280 11.43 13.20 -8.15
C ILE A 280 12.59 12.27 -8.53
N GLY A 281 13.83 12.79 -8.57
CA GLY A 281 15.03 11.98 -8.76
C GLY A 281 15.31 11.01 -7.61
N GLU A 282 15.13 11.43 -6.36
CA GLU A 282 15.25 10.57 -5.17
C GLU A 282 14.20 9.45 -5.17
N VAL A 283 12.95 9.76 -5.52
CA VAL A 283 11.87 8.79 -5.67
C VAL A 283 12.23 7.75 -6.74
N CYS A 284 12.64 8.18 -7.94
CA CYS A 284 13.02 7.25 -9.01
C CYS A 284 14.15 6.32 -8.58
N ARG A 285 15.18 6.84 -7.91
CA ARG A 285 16.31 6.02 -7.39
C ARG A 285 15.88 5.08 -6.26
N ALA A 286 14.91 5.48 -5.44
CA ALA A 286 14.40 4.61 -4.39
C ALA A 286 13.62 3.43 -4.99
N VAL A 287 12.72 3.69 -5.94
CA VAL A 287 11.99 2.64 -6.67
C VAL A 287 12.96 1.72 -7.42
N ALA A 288 13.97 2.28 -8.10
CA ALA A 288 14.99 1.49 -8.78
C ALA A 288 15.84 0.60 -7.84
N ARG A 289 16.02 0.98 -6.57
CA ARG A 289 16.67 0.13 -5.56
C ARG A 289 15.77 -0.99 -5.05
N GLU A 290 14.47 -0.73 -4.99
CA GLU A 290 13.44 -1.72 -4.62
C GLU A 290 13.18 -2.72 -5.77
N HIS A 291 13.43 -2.29 -7.00
CA HIS A 291 13.26 -3.05 -8.24
C HIS A 291 14.57 -3.04 -9.07
N PRO A 292 15.58 -3.85 -8.70
CA PRO A 292 16.90 -3.77 -9.31
C PRO A 292 16.95 -4.13 -10.80
N ALA A 293 15.99 -4.89 -11.31
CA ALA A 293 15.93 -5.34 -12.71
C ALA A 293 15.10 -4.42 -13.62
N VAL A 294 14.88 -3.16 -13.22
CA VAL A 294 14.08 -2.21 -14.02
C VAL A 294 14.88 -0.98 -14.45
N ALA A 295 14.48 -0.41 -15.59
CA ALA A 295 14.91 0.91 -16.04
C ALA A 295 13.74 1.91 -15.94
N ILE A 296 13.96 3.10 -15.37
CA ILE A 296 12.93 4.09 -15.06
C ILE A 296 13.21 5.43 -15.76
N ALA A 297 12.17 6.04 -16.34
CA ALA A 297 12.16 7.43 -16.75
C ALA A 297 10.89 8.13 -16.23
N ALA A 298 11.01 9.36 -15.71
CA ALA A 298 9.86 10.15 -15.27
C ALA A 298 10.05 11.64 -15.54
N ALA A 299 8.99 12.30 -15.97
CA ALA A 299 8.92 13.75 -16.10
C ALA A 299 7.57 14.27 -15.61
N HIS A 300 7.61 15.26 -14.71
CA HIS A 300 6.42 15.99 -14.28
C HIS A 300 6.40 17.39 -14.91
N ARG A 301 5.29 17.75 -15.54
CA ARG A 301 5.09 19.07 -16.13
C ARG A 301 4.56 20.05 -15.08
N VAL A 302 5.12 21.25 -15.04
CA VAL A 302 4.64 22.40 -14.26
C VAL A 302 4.20 23.53 -15.20
N GLY A 303 3.51 24.53 -14.65
CA GLY A 303 2.88 25.60 -15.40
C GLY A 303 1.43 25.29 -15.79
N PRO A 304 0.85 26.03 -16.75
CA PRO A 304 -0.54 25.87 -17.16
C PRO A 304 -0.72 24.63 -18.06
N LEU A 305 -1.74 23.83 -17.76
CA LEU A 305 -2.14 22.65 -18.53
C LEU A 305 -3.62 22.70 -18.90
N GLY A 306 -3.92 22.40 -20.16
CA GLY A 306 -5.30 22.25 -20.66
C GLY A 306 -5.83 20.83 -20.50
N ILE A 307 -7.13 20.64 -20.75
CA ILE A 307 -7.73 19.30 -20.82
C ILE A 307 -7.04 18.47 -21.90
N GLY A 308 -6.69 17.23 -21.56
CA GLY A 308 -5.94 16.31 -22.44
C GLY A 308 -4.41 16.43 -22.34
N ASP A 309 -3.87 17.47 -21.71
CA ASP A 309 -2.43 17.58 -21.48
C ASP A 309 -1.94 16.53 -20.46
N LEU A 310 -0.66 16.15 -20.57
CA LEU A 310 0.01 15.29 -19.59
C LEU A 310 0.68 16.14 -18.51
N ALA A 311 0.27 15.93 -17.27
CA ALA A 311 0.95 16.45 -16.07
C ALA A 311 2.12 15.57 -15.64
N LEU A 312 2.03 14.26 -15.86
CA LEU A 312 3.05 13.29 -15.49
C LEU A 312 3.19 12.26 -16.61
N ALA A 313 4.42 12.03 -17.07
CA ALA A 313 4.75 10.92 -17.95
C ALA A 313 5.84 10.08 -17.29
N CYS A 314 5.66 8.76 -17.22
CA CYS A 314 6.73 7.87 -16.82
C CYS A 314 6.69 6.56 -17.61
N ALA A 315 7.85 5.90 -17.65
CA ALA A 315 8.02 4.59 -18.25
C ALA A 315 8.93 3.72 -17.37
N VAL A 316 8.62 2.42 -17.33
CA VAL A 316 9.42 1.41 -16.66
C VAL A 316 9.62 0.23 -17.61
N ALA A 317 10.88 -0.14 -17.88
CA ALA A 317 11.24 -1.33 -18.65
C ALA A 317 11.77 -2.45 -17.74
N SER A 318 11.49 -3.70 -18.09
CA SER A 318 11.98 -4.90 -17.40
C SER A 318 11.90 -6.11 -18.33
N ALA A 319 12.71 -7.14 -18.08
CA ALA A 319 12.57 -8.47 -18.67
C ALA A 319 11.17 -9.08 -18.41
N HIS A 320 10.54 -8.77 -17.28
CA HIS A 320 9.28 -9.38 -16.84
C HIS A 320 8.17 -8.35 -16.63
N ARG A 321 7.05 -8.51 -17.36
CA ARG A 321 5.90 -7.58 -17.30
C ARG A 321 5.36 -7.32 -15.88
N ALA A 322 5.34 -8.34 -15.02
CA ALA A 322 4.79 -8.22 -13.67
C ALA A 322 5.61 -7.24 -12.82
N GLU A 323 6.93 -7.27 -12.98
CA GLU A 323 7.84 -6.36 -12.30
C GLU A 323 7.71 -4.94 -12.85
N ALA A 324 7.62 -4.76 -14.18
CA ALA A 324 7.40 -3.45 -14.79
C ALA A 324 6.10 -2.78 -14.30
N PHE A 325 5.00 -3.53 -14.18
CA PHE A 325 3.75 -3.01 -13.62
C PHE A 325 3.89 -2.63 -12.15
N ALA A 326 4.50 -3.50 -11.32
CA ALA A 326 4.68 -3.23 -9.90
C ALA A 326 5.53 -1.97 -9.66
N ALA A 327 6.65 -1.85 -10.37
CA ALA A 327 7.55 -0.71 -10.27
C ALA A 327 6.90 0.58 -10.82
N CYS A 328 6.14 0.51 -11.92
CA CYS A 328 5.44 1.68 -12.46
C CYS A 328 4.34 2.18 -11.51
N ALA A 329 3.59 1.28 -10.87
CA ALA A 329 2.58 1.66 -9.87
C ALA A 329 3.24 2.35 -8.66
N ALA A 330 4.29 1.73 -8.10
CA ALA A 330 5.04 2.30 -6.98
C ALA A 330 5.63 3.68 -7.32
N LEU A 331 6.18 3.84 -8.53
CA LEU A 331 6.73 5.10 -9.01
C LEU A 331 5.68 6.22 -9.04
N VAL A 332 4.51 5.98 -9.63
CA VAL A 332 3.46 6.99 -9.76
C VAL A 332 2.92 7.40 -8.39
N ASP A 333 2.67 6.42 -7.52
CA ASP A 333 2.14 6.68 -6.17
C ASP A 333 3.13 7.50 -5.34
N ARG A 334 4.42 7.17 -5.39
CA ARG A 334 5.46 7.91 -4.67
C ARG A 334 5.73 9.28 -5.23
N ILE A 335 5.72 9.45 -6.56
CA ILE A 335 5.83 10.80 -7.15
C ILE A 335 4.70 11.70 -6.65
N LYS A 336 3.45 11.20 -6.65
CA LYS A 336 2.29 11.96 -6.18
C LYS A 336 2.32 12.25 -4.68
N ALA A 337 2.89 11.35 -3.89
CA ALA A 337 2.93 11.50 -2.43
C ALA A 337 4.11 12.36 -1.94
N GLU A 338 5.28 12.21 -2.56
CA GLU A 338 6.54 12.75 -2.05
C GLU A 338 7.01 14.00 -2.81
N THR A 339 6.69 14.12 -4.10
CA THR A 339 7.18 15.25 -4.92
C THR A 339 6.37 16.51 -4.61
N PRO A 340 6.98 17.60 -4.12
CA PRO A 340 6.27 18.82 -3.71
C PRO A 340 5.85 19.65 -4.93
N ILE A 341 4.81 19.19 -5.61
CA ILE A 341 4.16 19.86 -6.74
C ILE A 341 2.68 20.03 -6.39
N TRP A 342 2.20 21.27 -6.44
CA TRP A 342 0.83 21.64 -6.11
C TRP A 342 0.02 21.88 -7.38
N LYS A 343 -1.24 21.43 -7.39
CA LYS A 343 -2.19 21.63 -8.49
C LYS A 343 -3.20 22.70 -8.09
N GLU A 344 -3.31 23.78 -8.83
CA GLU A 344 -4.45 24.69 -8.76
C GLU A 344 -5.42 24.35 -9.90
N GLN A 345 -6.70 24.19 -9.59
CA GLN A 345 -7.76 23.84 -10.54
C GLN A 345 -8.64 25.05 -10.81
N PHE A 346 -8.96 25.32 -12.07
CA PHE A 346 -9.85 26.40 -12.47
C PHE A 346 -11.12 25.80 -13.06
N PHE A 347 -12.27 26.08 -12.44
CA PHE A 347 -13.55 25.50 -12.80
C PHE A 347 -14.35 26.38 -13.78
N ASP A 348 -15.38 25.80 -14.38
CA ASP A 348 -16.22 26.50 -15.36
C ASP A 348 -17.01 27.67 -14.77
N ASP A 349 -17.36 27.61 -13.49
CA ASP A 349 -18.03 28.69 -12.74
C ASP A 349 -17.10 29.88 -12.42
N GLY A 350 -15.81 29.79 -12.79
CA GLY A 350 -14.80 30.81 -12.53
C GLY A 350 -14.13 30.71 -11.16
N SER A 351 -14.49 29.73 -10.33
CA SER A 351 -13.79 29.45 -9.08
C SER A 351 -12.44 28.77 -9.33
N ALA A 352 -11.53 28.90 -8.35
CA ALA A 352 -10.25 28.22 -8.34
C ALA A 352 -10.03 27.50 -7.00
N GLU A 353 -9.39 26.34 -7.04
CA GLU A 353 -9.13 25.52 -5.85
C GLU A 353 -7.73 24.93 -5.89
N TRP A 354 -7.01 25.09 -4.78
CA TRP A 354 -5.72 24.46 -4.59
C TRP A 354 -5.89 23.03 -4.08
N VAL A 355 -5.32 22.09 -4.83
CA VAL A 355 -5.24 20.67 -4.51
C VAL A 355 -3.76 20.29 -4.52
N GLY A 356 -3.17 20.14 -3.35
CA GLY A 356 -1.77 19.75 -3.26
C GLY A 356 -1.45 19.11 -1.91
N ALA A 357 -0.45 18.23 -1.94
CA ALA A 357 -0.16 17.21 -0.94
C ALA A 357 0.20 17.76 0.45
N LEU A 358 -0.81 18.19 1.22
CA LEU A 358 -0.89 18.07 2.67
C LEU A 358 -2.38 17.91 3.02
N GLY A 359 -2.79 16.66 3.16
CA GLY A 359 -4.14 16.22 3.55
C GLY A 359 -4.19 14.70 3.70
#